data_AF-M8C7V4-F1
#
_entry.id   AF-M8C7V4-F1
#
_cell.length_a   1.000
_cell.length_b   1.000
_cell.length_c   1.000
_cell.angle_alpha   90.00
_cell.angle_beta   90.00
_cell.angle_gamma   90.00
#
_symmetry.space_group_name_H-M   'P 1'
#
loop_
_entity.id
_entity.type
_entity.pdbx_description
1 polymer ?
#
loop_
_entity_poly.entity_id
_entity_poly.type
_entity_poly.pdbx_seq_one_letter_code
_entity_poly.pdbx_strand_id
1 'polypeptide(L)'
;MAHPAPGAPLVVSTLMAYQKVVLLLSDGNGELTRAMGVELDLSDKPVGLGVRSRRYALLADDGVVKVLNLEEGGAFTNSSAEDMLKAL
;
A
#
# COMPACT_ATOMS: atom_id res chain seq x y z
N MET A 1 18.48 4.51 12.74
CA MET A 1 18.00 4.18 11.39
C MET A 1 18.49 2.77 11.09
N ALA A 2 17.66 1.74 11.33
CA ALA A 2 18.06 0.36 11.08
C ALA A 2 17.83 0.05 9.60
N HIS A 3 18.88 -0.39 8.92
CA HIS A 3 18.83 -0.81 7.52
C HIS A 3 18.13 -2.17 7.45
N PRO A 4 17.05 -2.35 6.67
CA PRO A 4 16.42 -3.65 6.49
C PRO A 4 17.32 -4.57 5.64
N ALA A 5 17.28 -5.87 5.92
CA ALA A 5 18.01 -6.88 5.15
C ALA A 5 17.42 -7.04 3.73
N PRO A 6 18.24 -7.36 2.72
CA PRO A 6 17.77 -7.57 1.34
C PRO A 6 16.79 -8.75 1.25
N GLY A 7 15.63 -8.56 0.59
CA GLY A 7 14.70 -9.63 0.22
C GLY A 7 13.41 -9.77 1.05
N ALA A 8 13.09 -8.84 1.95
CA ALA A 8 11.80 -8.87 2.67
C ALA A 8 10.71 -8.10 1.91
N PRO A 9 9.50 -8.67 1.72
CA PRO A 9 8.39 -7.97 1.08
C PRO A 9 7.94 -6.78 1.92
N LEU A 10 7.85 -5.62 1.26
CA LEU A 10 7.56 -4.33 1.87
C LEU A 10 6.03 -4.13 1.96
N VAL A 11 5.44 -4.19 3.16
CA VAL A 11 4.03 -3.86 3.41
C VAL A 11 3.95 -2.58 4.24
N VAL A 12 3.11 -1.63 3.84
CA VAL A 12 3.00 -0.24 4.34
C VAL A 12 1.59 -0.01 4.91
N SER A 13 1.43 0.29 6.20
CA SER A 13 0.26 1.02 6.74
C SER A 13 0.62 1.65 8.10
N THR A 14 -0.18 2.53 8.72
CA THR A 14 0.18 3.22 9.99
C THR A 14 -0.96 3.13 11.00
N LEU A 15 -0.81 2.35 12.08
CA LEU A 15 -1.37 2.60 13.42
C LEU A 15 -0.67 1.67 14.45
N MET A 16 -0.24 2.21 15.58
CA MET A 16 0.54 1.52 16.63
C MET A 16 -0.09 0.20 17.14
N ALA A 17 0.80 -0.79 17.35
CA ALA A 17 0.70 -2.01 18.18
C ALA A 17 0.41 -3.38 17.49
N TYR A 18 1.44 -4.01 16.89
CA TYR A 18 1.95 -5.38 17.20
C TYR A 18 3.12 -5.73 16.23
N GLN A 19 4.34 -5.30 16.56
CA GLN A 19 5.52 -5.37 15.68
C GLN A 19 6.17 -6.75 15.54
N LYS A 20 5.44 -7.75 15.02
CA LYS A 20 6.04 -9.00 14.50
C LYS A 20 5.47 -9.52 13.19
N VAL A 21 4.27 -9.09 12.78
CA VAL A 21 3.57 -9.70 11.62
C VAL A 21 3.35 -8.71 10.47
N VAL A 22 3.19 -7.42 10.76
CA VAL A 22 2.98 -6.37 9.75
C VAL A 22 3.95 -5.23 10.00
N LEU A 23 4.75 -4.90 8.97
CA LEU A 23 5.54 -3.69 8.96
C LEU A 23 4.66 -2.50 8.58
N LEU A 24 4.91 -1.37 9.22
CA LEU A 24 4.19 -0.14 9.01
C LEU A 24 5.16 0.86 8.41
N LEU A 25 4.84 1.38 7.23
CA LEU A 25 5.72 2.27 6.48
C LEU A 25 4.98 3.57 6.17
N SER A 26 5.77 4.62 6.01
CA SER A 26 5.26 5.96 5.75
C SER A 26 5.66 6.38 4.35
N ASP A 27 4.69 6.90 3.59
CA ASP A 27 4.89 7.61 2.32
C ASP A 27 4.36 9.04 2.45
N GLY A 28 4.89 9.79 3.44
CA GLY A 28 4.40 11.13 3.78
C GLY A 28 4.53 12.16 2.67
N ASN A 29 5.51 12.02 1.79
CA ASN A 29 5.68 12.88 0.61
C ASN A 29 4.83 12.42 -0.58
N GLY A 30 4.26 11.21 -0.54
CA GLY A 30 3.53 10.60 -1.66
C GLY A 30 4.42 10.22 -2.86
N GLU A 31 5.73 10.05 -2.67
CA GLU A 31 6.66 9.77 -3.76
C GLU A 31 6.45 8.37 -4.33
N LEU A 32 6.27 7.37 -3.46
CA LEU A 32 5.98 6.00 -3.90
C LEU A 32 4.62 5.94 -4.59
N THR A 33 3.62 6.55 -3.98
CA THR A 33 2.25 6.62 -4.51
C THR A 33 2.23 7.23 -5.93
N ARG A 34 2.93 8.35 -6.14
CA ARG A 34 3.12 8.99 -7.45
C ARG A 34 3.87 8.12 -8.43
N ALA A 35 5.00 7.54 -8.01
CA ALA A 35 5.82 6.71 -8.87
C ALA A 35 5.07 5.46 -9.36
N MET A 36 4.17 4.92 -8.54
CA MET A 36 3.30 3.80 -8.90
C MET A 36 2.07 4.22 -9.72
N GLY A 37 1.75 5.51 -9.81
CA GLY A 37 0.56 6.00 -10.51
C GLY A 37 -0.77 5.60 -9.84
N VAL A 38 -0.76 5.39 -8.53
CA VAL A 38 -1.93 4.91 -7.75
C VAL A 38 -2.56 6.01 -6.89
N GLU A 39 -2.43 7.25 -7.34
CA GLU A 39 -2.96 8.43 -6.66
C GLU A 39 -4.50 8.49 -6.74
N LEU A 40 -5.09 9.08 -5.71
CA LEU A 40 -6.49 9.44 -5.62
C LEU A 40 -6.60 10.85 -5.05
N ASP A 41 -7.08 11.79 -5.87
CA ASP A 41 -7.33 13.15 -5.42
C ASP A 41 -8.67 13.24 -4.69
N LEU A 42 -8.61 13.57 -3.41
CA LEU A 42 -9.75 13.77 -2.53
C LEU A 42 -9.83 15.21 -2.00
N SER A 43 -9.15 16.15 -2.67
CA SER A 43 -9.15 17.58 -2.31
C SER A 43 -10.55 18.18 -2.34
N ASP A 44 -11.37 17.77 -3.32
CA ASP A 44 -12.70 18.33 -3.57
C ASP A 44 -13.80 17.66 -2.74
N LYS A 45 -13.46 16.67 -1.91
CA LYS A 45 -14.43 15.99 -1.03
C LYS A 45 -14.67 16.83 0.23
N PRO A 46 -15.84 16.76 0.86
CA PRO A 46 -16.18 17.58 2.05
C PRO A 46 -15.17 17.50 3.20
N VAL A 47 -14.44 16.39 3.31
CA VAL A 47 -13.41 16.16 4.34
C VAL A 47 -12.04 16.76 3.96
N GLY A 48 -11.81 17.10 2.68
CA GLY A 48 -10.59 17.78 2.21
C GLY A 48 -9.31 16.99 2.49
N LEU A 49 -9.24 15.74 2.02
CA LEU A 49 -8.12 14.85 2.34
C LEU A 49 -6.88 15.12 1.46
N GLY A 50 -6.99 15.84 0.36
CA GLY A 50 -5.88 16.03 -0.58
C GLY A 50 -5.59 14.74 -1.38
N VAL A 51 -4.40 14.67 -1.97
CA VAL A 51 -3.96 13.49 -2.72
C VAL A 51 -3.56 12.36 -1.77
N ARG A 52 -4.12 11.16 -1.99
CA ARG A 52 -3.87 9.95 -1.20
C ARG A 52 -3.52 8.78 -2.10
N SER A 53 -3.00 7.72 -1.50
CA SER A 53 -2.94 6.42 -2.17
C SER A 53 -4.35 5.84 -2.31
N ARG A 54 -4.66 5.27 -3.47
CA ARG A 54 -5.76 4.33 -3.63
C ARG A 54 -5.55 3.11 -2.71
N ARG A 55 -6.64 2.40 -2.40
CA ARG A 55 -6.56 1.11 -1.73
C ARG A 55 -6.04 0.07 -2.74
N TYR A 56 -5.03 -0.69 -2.35
CA TYR A 56 -4.55 -1.82 -3.13
C TYR A 56 -3.90 -2.88 -2.24
N ALA A 57 -3.72 -4.06 -2.81
CA ALA A 57 -2.80 -5.08 -2.30
C ALA A 57 -1.79 -5.44 -3.39
N LEU A 58 -0.53 -5.63 -3.00
CA LEU A 58 0.58 -5.81 -3.94
C LEU A 58 1.50 -6.94 -3.46
N LEU A 59 1.84 -7.85 -4.37
CA LEU A 59 2.90 -8.82 -4.21
C LEU A 59 4.08 -8.36 -5.07
N ALA A 60 5.22 -8.10 -4.42
CA ALA A 60 6.48 -7.86 -5.10
C ALA A 60 7.52 -8.87 -4.63
N ASP A 61 8.35 -9.29 -5.57
CA ASP A 61 9.47 -10.20 -5.37
C ASP A 61 10.70 -9.61 -6.07
N ASP A 62 11.79 -9.48 -5.34
CA ASP A 62 13.04 -8.82 -5.77
C ASP A 62 12.84 -7.47 -6.50
N GLY A 63 12.00 -6.61 -5.92
CA GLY A 63 11.68 -5.29 -6.48
C GLY A 63 10.78 -5.31 -7.72
N VAL A 64 10.30 -6.48 -8.14
CA VAL A 64 9.38 -6.63 -9.28
C VAL A 64 7.96 -6.89 -8.78
N VAL A 65 7.01 -6.06 -9.21
CA VAL A 65 5.58 -6.27 -8.93
C VAL A 65 5.06 -7.47 -9.73
N LYS A 66 4.56 -8.48 -9.03
CA LYS A 66 3.97 -9.70 -9.60
C LYS A 66 2.45 -9.63 -9.64
N VAL A 67 1.84 -9.03 -8.61
CA VAL A 67 0.39 -8.86 -8.46
C VAL A 67 0.12 -7.44 -7.97
N LEU A 68 -0.87 -6.79 -8.56
CA LEU A 68 -1.41 -5.51 -8.10
C LEU A 68 -2.94 -5.57 -8.19
N ASN A 69 -3.58 -5.69 -7.03
CA ASN A 69 -5.02 -5.65 -6.88
C ASN A 69 -5.41 -4.23 -6.47
N LEU A 70 -5.66 -3.37 -7.45
CA LEU A 70 -5.96 -1.96 -7.27
C LEU A 70 -7.47 -1.72 -7.24
N GLU A 71 -7.96 -1.04 -6.20
CA GLU A 71 -9.38 -0.74 -6.03
C GLU A 71 -9.74 0.61 -6.64
N GLU A 72 -10.92 0.71 -7.25
CA GLU A 72 -11.47 1.95 -7.77
C GLU A 72 -12.19 2.75 -6.66
N GLY A 73 -11.85 4.04 -6.53
CA GLY A 73 -12.47 4.94 -5.57
C GLY A 73 -12.46 4.40 -4.13
N GLY A 74 -13.65 4.23 -3.54
CA GLY A 74 -13.83 3.74 -2.17
C GLY A 74 -14.05 2.24 -2.03
N ALA A 75 -13.82 1.45 -3.09
CA ALA A 75 -14.11 0.02 -3.11
C ALA A 75 -13.18 -0.83 -2.23
N PHE A 76 -13.62 -2.07 -1.98
CA PHE A 76 -12.88 -3.14 -1.31
C PHE A 76 -13.43 -4.49 -1.81
N THR A 77 -12.86 -5.00 -2.90
CA THR A 77 -13.36 -6.15 -3.65
C THR A 77 -12.31 -7.22 -3.92
N ASN A 78 -11.03 -6.85 -4.04
CA ASN A 78 -9.93 -7.76 -4.36
C ASN A 78 -8.64 -7.48 -3.59
N SER A 79 -8.62 -6.48 -2.70
CA SER A 79 -7.45 -6.12 -1.90
C SER A 79 -7.43 -6.76 -0.49
N SER A 80 -8.11 -7.89 -0.29
CA SER A 80 -8.13 -8.61 1.00
C SER A 80 -6.87 -9.47 1.20
N ALA A 81 -6.60 -9.88 2.44
CA ALA A 81 -5.51 -10.80 2.73
C ALA A 81 -5.78 -12.20 2.13
N GLU A 82 -7.04 -12.63 2.15
CA GLU A 82 -7.50 -13.88 1.55
C GLU A 82 -7.30 -13.89 0.04
N ASP A 83 -7.52 -12.77 -0.64
CA ASP A 83 -7.25 -12.66 -2.08
C ASP A 83 -5.76 -12.71 -2.39
N MET A 84 -4.92 -12.11 -1.53
CA MET A 84 -3.47 -12.22 -1.69
C MET A 84 -2.94 -13.62 -1.41
N LEU A 85 -3.53 -14.35 -0.47
CA LEU A 85 -3.14 -15.73 -0.17
C LEU A 85 -3.41 -16.68 -1.34
N LYS A 86 -4.46 -16.42 -2.14
CA LYS A 86 -4.75 -17.18 -3.37
C LYS A 86 -3.73 -16.92 -4.48
N ALA A 87 -2.93 -15.86 -4.37
CA ALA A 87 -1.97 -15.41 -5.37
C ALA A 87 -0.51 -15.79 -5.05
N LEU A 88 -0.26 -16.45 -3.91
CA LEU A 88 1.02 -17.08 -3.56
C LEU A 88 1.16 -18.45 -4.23
#